data_AF-A0A9W7XNQ2-F1
#
_entry.id   AF-A0A9W7XNQ2-F1
#
_cell.length_a   1.000
_cell.length_b   1.000
_cell.length_c   1.000
_cell.angle_alpha   90.00
_cell.angle_beta   90.00
_cell.angle_gamma   90.00
#
_symmetry.space_group_name_H-M   'P 1'
#
loop_
_entity.id
_entity.type
_entity.pdbx_description
1 polymer ?
#
loop_
_entity_poly.entity_id
_entity_poly.type
_entity_poly.pdbx_seq_one_letter_code
_entity_poly.pdbx_strand_id
1 'polypeptide(L)'
;MEQSGNNYYNAGVCAHLLGKTDEAIDQWERAIAMDMKLPEAHVNLGTTYFVKKGERERGLRHMQRALRLKPKDMEIRFNLGAMYDSVGELELAKKLLEDCVRCDIENADVLLRNVNAKIAAKALAKEKK
;
A
#
# COMPACT_ATOMS: atom_id res chain seq x y z
N MET A 1 -21.09 -17.91 3.05
CA MET A 1 -20.38 -16.80 3.73
C MET A 1 -19.34 -16.19 2.80
N GLU A 2 -18.49 -16.96 2.11
CA GLU A 2 -17.54 -16.44 1.09
C GLU A 2 -18.20 -15.65 -0.05
N GLN A 3 -19.34 -16.12 -0.57
CA GLN A 3 -20.09 -15.42 -1.63
C GLN A 3 -20.47 -13.98 -1.24
N SER A 4 -20.72 -13.73 0.06
CA SER A 4 -21.12 -12.43 0.57
C SER A 4 -19.95 -11.45 0.59
N GLY A 5 -18.75 -11.90 0.97
CA GLY A 5 -17.53 -11.07 0.97
C GLY A 5 -17.14 -10.61 -0.43
N ASN A 6 -17.17 -11.52 -1.41
CA ASN A 6 -16.86 -11.19 -2.81
C ASN A 6 -17.89 -10.22 -3.43
N ASN A 7 -19.17 -10.35 -3.07
CA ASN A 7 -20.20 -9.42 -3.53
C ASN A 7 -19.95 -8.00 -3.00
N TYR A 8 -19.65 -7.85 -1.71
CA TYR A 8 -19.28 -6.55 -1.13
C TYR A 8 -17.99 -6.00 -1.75
N TYR A 9 -17.00 -6.85 -2.01
CA TYR A 9 -15.76 -6.42 -2.68
C TYR A 9 -16.06 -5.84 -4.07
N ASN A 10 -16.82 -6.55 -4.90
CA ASN A 10 -17.20 -6.10 -6.23
C ASN A 10 -18.04 -4.82 -6.18
N ALA A 11 -18.98 -4.71 -5.23
CA ALA A 11 -19.74 -3.47 -5.02
C ALA A 11 -18.82 -2.28 -4.69
N GLY A 12 -17.79 -2.49 -3.86
CA GLY A 12 -16.79 -1.47 -3.56
C GLY A 12 -15.96 -1.07 -4.77
N VAL A 13 -15.57 -2.03 -5.62
CA VAL A 13 -14.89 -1.73 -6.89
C VAL A 13 -15.78 -0.90 -7.81
N CYS A 14 -17.05 -1.26 -7.97
CA CYS A 14 -18.00 -0.49 -8.77
C CYS A 14 -18.19 0.94 -8.23
N ALA A 15 -18.37 1.09 -6.92
CA ALA A 15 -18.50 2.41 -6.29
C ALA A 15 -17.25 3.27 -6.49
N HIS A 16 -16.06 2.67 -6.41
CA HIS A 16 -14.79 3.35 -6.67
C HIS A 16 -14.70 3.85 -8.11
N LEU A 17 -15.06 3.01 -9.09
CA LEU A 17 -15.08 3.37 -10.51
C LEU A 17 -16.08 4.49 -10.82
N LEU A 18 -17.16 4.60 -10.03
CA LEU A 18 -18.13 5.69 -10.11
C LEU A 18 -17.70 6.95 -9.34
N GLY A 19 -16.49 6.97 -8.78
CA GLY A 19 -15.97 8.10 -7.99
C GLY A 19 -16.57 8.21 -6.57
N LYS A 20 -17.43 7.27 -6.17
CA LYS A 20 -18.10 7.25 -4.87
C LYS A 20 -17.17 6.66 -3.80
N THR A 21 -16.19 7.47 -3.41
CA THR A 21 -15.07 7.02 -2.55
C THR A 21 -15.55 6.48 -1.20
N ASP A 22 -16.48 7.15 -0.52
CA ASP A 22 -16.96 6.71 0.80
C ASP A 22 -17.80 5.44 0.74
N GLU A 23 -18.61 5.28 -0.31
CA GLU A 23 -19.36 4.05 -0.55
C GLU A 23 -18.40 2.89 -0.84
N ALA A 24 -17.35 3.11 -1.64
CA ALA A 24 -16.33 2.09 -1.90
C ALA A 24 -15.66 1.59 -0.62
N ILE A 25 -15.31 2.51 0.28
CA ILE A 25 -14.72 2.19 1.58
C ILE A 25 -15.68 1.33 2.41
N ASP A 26 -16.94 1.74 2.58
CA ASP A 26 -17.94 0.99 3.36
C ASP A 26 -18.11 -0.44 2.81
N GLN A 27 -18.19 -0.59 1.47
CA GLN A 27 -18.33 -1.90 0.86
C GLN A 27 -17.08 -2.78 1.05
N TRP A 28 -15.87 -2.24 0.92
CA TRP A 28 -14.64 -3.02 1.17
C TRP A 28 -14.45 -3.37 2.65
N GLU A 29 -14.86 -2.51 3.58
CA GLU A 29 -14.84 -2.82 5.02
C GLU A 29 -15.82 -3.95 5.35
N ARG A 30 -17.02 -3.95 4.75
CA ARG A 30 -17.97 -5.08 4.85
C ARG A 30 -17.42 -6.36 4.22
N ALA A 31 -16.71 -6.25 3.10
CA ALA A 31 -16.07 -7.41 2.48
C ALA A 31 -15.07 -8.07 3.44
N ILE A 32 -14.23 -7.28 4.10
CA ILE A 32 -13.25 -7.76 5.09
C ILE A 32 -13.94 -8.33 6.34
N ALA A 33 -15.08 -7.77 6.75
CA ALA A 33 -15.85 -8.30 7.88
C ALA A 33 -16.47 -9.68 7.57
N MET A 34 -16.81 -9.94 6.30
CA MET A 34 -17.34 -11.23 5.86
C MET A 34 -16.23 -12.25 5.57
N ASP A 35 -15.09 -11.79 5.07
CA ASP A 35 -13.89 -12.61 4.83
C ASP A 35 -12.62 -11.86 5.22
N MET A 36 -11.99 -12.31 6.31
CA MET A 36 -10.76 -11.74 6.85
C MET A 36 -9.51 -12.01 5.97
N LYS A 37 -9.64 -12.75 4.85
CA LYS A 37 -8.55 -13.18 3.96
C LYS A 37 -8.64 -12.56 2.55
N LEU A 38 -9.16 -11.34 2.42
CA LEU A 38 -9.18 -10.59 1.15
C LEU A 38 -8.04 -9.53 1.08
N PRO A 39 -6.83 -9.89 0.60
CA PRO A 39 -5.74 -8.93 0.45
C PRO A 39 -6.07 -7.80 -0.52
N GLU A 40 -6.85 -8.06 -1.57
CA GLU A 40 -7.26 -7.07 -2.58
C GLU A 40 -8.11 -5.96 -1.96
N ALA A 41 -9.03 -6.31 -1.05
CA ALA A 41 -9.82 -5.33 -0.30
C ALA A 41 -8.92 -4.45 0.59
N HIS A 42 -7.90 -5.04 1.21
CA HIS A 42 -6.90 -4.29 1.98
C HIS A 42 -6.03 -3.39 1.10
N VAL A 43 -5.63 -3.82 -0.11
CA VAL A 43 -4.91 -2.96 -1.07
C VAL A 43 -5.77 -1.76 -1.45
N ASN A 44 -7.03 -1.98 -1.82
CA ASN A 44 -7.96 -0.93 -2.24
C ASN A 44 -8.24 0.09 -1.13
N LEU A 45 -8.50 -0.37 0.10
CA LEU A 45 -8.62 0.51 1.27
C LEU A 45 -7.31 1.24 1.57
N GLY A 46 -6.18 0.54 1.50
CA GLY A 46 -4.86 1.11 1.76
C GLY A 46 -4.56 2.29 0.85
N THR A 47 -4.70 2.09 -0.45
CA THR A 47 -4.50 3.13 -1.47
C THR A 47 -5.53 4.25 -1.33
N THR A 48 -6.79 3.92 -1.07
CA THR A 48 -7.87 4.93 -0.98
C THR A 48 -7.69 5.83 0.24
N TYR A 49 -7.44 5.27 1.42
CA TYR A 49 -7.16 6.07 2.61
C TYR A 49 -5.92 6.95 2.43
N PHE A 50 -4.85 6.39 1.85
CA PHE A 50 -3.60 7.11 1.67
C PHE A 50 -3.70 8.25 0.66
N VAL A 51 -4.28 7.99 -0.52
CA VAL A 51 -4.27 8.92 -1.67
C VAL A 51 -5.49 9.81 -1.69
N LYS A 52 -6.69 9.28 -1.41
CA LYS A 52 -7.95 10.02 -1.55
C LYS A 52 -8.38 10.73 -0.27
N LYS A 53 -8.15 10.10 0.89
CA LYS A 53 -8.53 10.67 2.19
C LYS A 53 -7.39 11.41 2.89
N GLY A 54 -6.14 11.18 2.48
CA GLY A 54 -4.97 11.72 3.16
C GLY A 54 -4.69 11.10 4.53
N GLU A 55 -5.44 10.05 4.91
CA GLU A 55 -5.26 9.28 6.14
C GLU A 55 -4.10 8.28 5.98
N ARG A 56 -2.88 8.81 5.86
CA ARG A 56 -1.68 8.04 5.47
C ARG A 56 -1.40 6.86 6.39
N GLU A 57 -1.53 7.02 7.70
CA GLU A 57 -1.32 5.93 8.66
C GLU A 57 -2.33 4.80 8.50
N ARG A 58 -3.61 5.13 8.28
CA ARG A 58 -4.65 4.12 8.04
C ARG A 58 -4.39 3.38 6.75
N GLY A 59 -4.01 4.11 5.70
CA GLY A 59 -3.59 3.52 4.44
C GLY A 59 -2.45 2.51 4.59
N LEU A 60 -1.38 2.90 5.31
CA LEU A 60 -0.24 2.02 5.61
C LEU A 60 -0.66 0.77 6.39
N ARG A 61 -1.54 0.89 7.40
CA ARG A 61 -2.03 -0.28 8.17
C ARG A 61 -2.74 -1.30 7.28
N HIS A 62 -3.59 -0.85 6.36
CA HIS A 62 -4.26 -1.75 5.42
C HIS A 62 -3.27 -2.37 4.43
N MET A 63 -2.35 -1.60 3.86
CA MET A 63 -1.33 -2.14 2.94
C MET A 63 -0.40 -3.16 3.62
N GLN A 64 0.03 -2.90 4.86
CA GLN A 64 0.77 -3.89 5.65
C GLN A 64 -0.03 -5.17 5.91
N ARG A 65 -1.35 -5.06 6.12
CA ARG A 65 -2.22 -6.23 6.28
C ARG A 65 -2.34 -7.02 4.98
N ALA A 66 -2.45 -6.35 3.83
CA ALA A 66 -2.42 -7.00 2.52
C ALA A 66 -1.11 -7.80 2.33
N LEU A 67 0.04 -7.20 2.65
CA LEU A 67 1.33 -7.88 2.57
C LEU A 67 1.43 -9.08 3.53
N ARG A 68 0.87 -8.99 4.74
CA ARG A 68 0.81 -10.14 5.67
C ARG A 68 -0.04 -11.29 5.13
N LEU A 69 -1.10 -11.00 4.38
CA LEU A 69 -1.96 -12.01 3.76
C LEU A 69 -1.30 -12.64 2.53
N LYS A 70 -0.57 -11.84 1.73
CA LYS A 70 0.20 -12.30 0.56
C LYS A 70 1.68 -11.86 0.66
N PRO A 71 2.51 -12.53 1.47
CA PRO A 71 3.88 -12.09 1.73
C PRO A 71 4.84 -12.19 0.53
N LYS A 72 4.46 -12.97 -0.48
CA LYS A 72 5.22 -13.16 -1.73
C LYS A 72 4.74 -12.25 -2.87
N ASP A 73 3.70 -11.45 -2.63
CA ASP A 73 3.19 -10.53 -3.63
C ASP A 73 4.10 -9.29 -3.69
N MET A 74 4.82 -9.20 -4.80
CA MET A 74 5.85 -8.18 -4.99
C MET A 74 5.24 -6.84 -5.43
N GLU A 75 4.02 -6.82 -5.96
CA GLU A 75 3.29 -5.60 -6.29
C GLU A 75 2.80 -4.93 -5.00
N ILE A 76 2.22 -5.70 -4.08
CA ILE A 76 1.86 -5.20 -2.74
C ILE A 76 3.10 -4.69 -2.00
N ARG A 77 4.22 -5.42 -2.10
CA ARG A 77 5.49 -5.01 -1.50
C ARG A 77 6.01 -3.69 -2.09
N PHE A 78 5.95 -3.53 -3.41
CA PHE A 78 6.33 -2.31 -4.10
C PHE A 78 5.44 -1.13 -3.69
N ASN A 79 4.12 -1.32 -3.67
CA ASN A 79 3.15 -0.30 -3.25
C ASN A 79 3.41 0.16 -1.82
N LEU A 80 3.67 -0.77 -0.89
CA LEU A 80 4.03 -0.41 0.48
C LEU A 80 5.37 0.35 0.56
N GLY A 81 6.36 -0.03 -0.25
CA GLY A 81 7.62 0.69 -0.38
C GLY A 81 7.44 2.14 -0.83
N ALA A 82 6.61 2.35 -1.86
CA ALA A 82 6.26 3.69 -2.34
C ALA A 82 5.51 4.52 -1.29
N MET A 83 4.59 3.91 -0.54
CA MET A 83 3.90 4.59 0.56
C MET A 83 4.86 5.01 1.67
N TYR A 84 5.83 4.16 2.05
CA TYR A 84 6.86 4.51 3.03
C TYR A 84 7.79 5.62 2.55
N ASP A 85 8.17 5.63 1.27
CA ASP A 85 8.94 6.74 0.70
C ASP A 85 8.16 8.06 0.82
N SER A 86 6.85 8.03 0.55
CA SER A 86 5.98 9.21 0.64
C SER A 86 5.81 9.75 2.07
N VAL A 87 5.84 8.91 3.10
CA VAL A 87 5.81 9.36 4.50
C VAL A 87 7.20 9.63 5.10
N GLY A 88 8.27 9.41 4.34
CA GLY A 88 9.64 9.66 4.79
C GLY A 88 10.25 8.54 5.65
N GLU A 89 9.61 7.37 5.69
CA GLU A 89 10.12 6.16 6.33
C GLU A 89 11.10 5.43 5.40
N LEU A 90 12.19 6.13 5.06
CA LEU A 90 13.08 5.78 3.95
C LEU A 90 13.77 4.43 4.13
N GLU A 91 14.14 4.04 5.35
CA GLU A 91 14.78 2.74 5.60
C GLU A 91 13.82 1.57 5.40
N LEU A 92 12.54 1.75 5.78
CA LEU A 92 11.50 0.75 5.53
C LEU A 92 11.20 0.66 4.02
N ALA A 93 11.12 1.81 3.33
CA ALA A 93 10.96 1.84 1.87
C ALA A 93 12.09 1.10 1.16
N LYS A 94 13.35 1.43 1.50
CA LYS A 94 14.55 0.81 0.94
C LYS A 94 14.51 -0.71 1.05
N LYS A 95 14.27 -1.24 2.25
CA LYS A 95 14.24 -2.68 2.49
C LYS A 95 13.23 -3.41 1.60
N LEU A 96 12.03 -2.84 1.45
CA LEU A 96 10.99 -3.46 0.61
C LEU A 96 11.33 -3.37 -0.87
N LEU A 97 11.93 -2.27 -1.32
CA LEU A 97 12.29 -2.07 -2.72
C LEU A 97 13.50 -2.92 -3.15
N GLU A 98 14.44 -3.20 -2.24
CA GLU A 98 15.54 -4.14 -2.49
C GLU A 98 15.02 -5.53 -2.87
N ASP A 99 14.00 -6.02 -2.15
CA ASP A 99 13.33 -7.29 -2.49
C ASP A 99 12.66 -7.19 -3.88
N CYS A 100 11.97 -6.09 -4.19
CA CYS A 100 11.31 -5.86 -5.48
C CYS A 100 12.29 -5.84 -6.66
N VAL A 101 13.46 -5.21 -6.48
CA VAL A 101 14.54 -5.21 -7.51
C VAL A 101 15.07 -6.62 -7.75
N ARG A 102 15.21 -7.45 -6.71
CA ARG A 102 15.65 -8.85 -6.87
C ARG A 102 14.67 -9.73 -7.65
N CYS A 103 13.41 -9.30 -7.76
CA CYS A 103 12.37 -10.01 -8.52
C CYS A 103 11.98 -9.26 -9.81
N ASP A 104 12.83 -8.35 -10.30
CA ASP A 104 12.63 -7.61 -11.55
C ASP A 104 11.28 -6.87 -11.63
N ILE A 105 10.80 -6.33 -10.51
CA ILE A 105 9.61 -5.49 -10.51
C ILE A 105 9.90 -4.17 -11.20
N GLU A 106 9.07 -3.83 -12.18
CA GLU A 106 9.18 -2.61 -12.96
C GLU A 106 9.21 -1.38 -12.05
N ASN A 107 10.08 -0.42 -12.38
CA ASN A 107 10.25 0.85 -11.66
C ASN A 107 10.77 0.74 -10.21
N ALA A 108 10.99 -0.47 -9.67
CA ALA A 108 11.53 -0.67 -8.32
C ALA A 108 12.97 -0.14 -8.18
N ASP A 109 13.79 -0.29 -9.22
CA ASP A 109 15.17 0.19 -9.24
C ASP A 109 15.23 1.73 -9.22
N VAL A 110 14.37 2.39 -10.01
CA VAL A 110 14.26 3.85 -10.06
C VAL A 110 13.85 4.39 -8.70
N LEU A 111 12.82 3.81 -8.10
CA LEU A 111 12.34 4.25 -6.79
C LEU A 111 13.37 3.99 -5.69
N LEU A 112 14.07 2.86 -5.71
CA LEU A 112 15.14 2.55 -4.76
C LEU A 112 16.31 3.55 -4.86
N ARG A 113 16.71 3.95 -6.07
CA ARG A 113 17.73 5.00 -6.27
C ARG A 113 17.30 6.33 -5.64
N ASN A 114 16.04 6.73 -5.83
CA ASN A 114 15.50 7.96 -5.25
C ASN A 114 15.49 7.91 -3.72
N VAL A 115 15.06 6.79 -3.13
CA VAL A 115 15.07 6.57 -1.68
C VAL A 115 16.49 6.66 -1.12
N ASN A 116 17.46 5.99 -1.76
CA ASN A 116 18.87 6.04 -1.35
C ASN A 116 19.46 7.45 -1.41
N ALA A 117 19.13 8.22 -2.45
CA ALA A 117 19.55 9.62 -2.55
C ALA A 117 18.99 10.48 -1.40
N LYS A 118 17.71 10.29 -1.03
CA LYS A 118 17.09 10.98 0.11
C LYS A 118 17.76 10.60 1.44
N ILE A 119 18.12 9.33 1.63
CA ILE A 119 18.84 8.85 2.82
C ILE A 119 20.21 9.52 2.94
N ALA A 120 20.99 9.52 1.86
CA ALA A 120 22.32 10.14 1.83
C ALA A 120 22.25 11.65 2.12
N ALA A 121 21.29 12.36 1.50
CA ALA A 121 21.08 13.78 1.76
C ALA A 121 20.74 14.06 3.24
N LYS A 122 19.91 13.20 3.87
CA LYS A 122 19.55 13.31 5.28
C LYS A 122 20.74 13.05 6.22
N ALA A 123 21.64 12.13 5.85
CA ALA A 123 22.87 11.86 6.61
C ALA A 123 23.82 13.06 6.57
N LEU A 124 24.11 13.59 5.38
CA LEU A 124 24.97 14.77 5.20
C LEU A 124 24.43 16.02 5.92
N ALA A 125 23.10 16.18 5.98
CA ALA A 125 22.47 17.29 6.70
C ALA A 125 22.61 17.18 8.24
N LYS A 126 22.78 15.97 8.78
CA LYS A 126 23.00 15.74 10.22
C LYS A 126 24.44 15.99 10.64
N GLU A 127 25.42 15.69 9.77
CA GLU A 127 26.84 15.90 10.05
C GLU A 127 27.26 17.38 10.08
N LYS A 128 26.45 18.25 9.47
CA LYS A 128 26.68 19.71 9.41
C LYS A 128 26.03 20.49 10.56
N LYS A 129 25.38 19.80 11.51
CA LYS A 129 24.74 20.39 12.69
C LYS A 129 25.54 20.06 13.94
#